data_AF-A0A6D0ILM4-F1
#
_entry.id   AF-A0A6D0ILM4-F1
#
_cell.length_a   1.000
_cell.length_b   1.000
_cell.length_c   1.000
_cell.angle_alpha   90.00
_cell.angle_beta   90.00
_cell.angle_gamma   90.00
#
_symmetry.space_group_name_H-M   'P 1'
#
loop_
_entity.id
_entity.type
_entity.pdbx_description
1 polymer ?
#
loop_
_entity_poly.entity_id
_entity_poly.type
_entity_poly.pdbx_seq_one_letter_code
_entity_poly.pdbx_strand_id
1 'polypeptide(L)' 'PFRVASTLAMQKPGCEVITGTNLQLLLEMVLEREGLSGEEFRVQALECGHRGLTSLVDELGRCHEECPVEEGI' A
#
# COMPACT_ATOMS: atom_id res chain seq x y z
N PRO A 1 1.66 2.51 19.92
CA PRO A 1 1.36 3.68 19.05
C PRO A 1 -0.04 3.63 18.42
N PHE A 2 -0.35 2.60 17.63
CA PHE A 2 -1.63 2.47 16.92
C PHE A 2 -2.85 2.61 17.83
N ARG A 3 -2.94 1.83 18.92
CA ARG A 3 -4.09 1.86 19.86
C ARG A 3 -4.46 3.27 20.33
N VAL A 4 -3.47 4.06 20.75
CA VAL A 4 -3.70 5.43 21.25
C VAL A 4 -4.21 6.33 20.11
N ALA A 5 -3.60 6.24 18.93
CA ALA A 5 -4.03 7.00 17.76
C ALA A 5 -5.47 6.63 17.34
N SER A 6 -5.82 5.34 17.33
CA SER A 6 -7.17 4.87 17.00
C SER A 6 -8.21 5.38 18.00
N THR A 7 -7.92 5.36 19.30
CA THR A 7 -8.84 5.90 20.31
C THR A 7 -9.12 7.39 20.08
N LEU A 8 -8.10 8.17 19.71
CA LEU A 8 -8.26 9.59 19.39
C LEU A 8 -9.08 9.79 18.10
N ALA A 9 -8.82 8.98 17.06
CA ALA A 9 -9.55 9.06 15.79
C ALA A 9 -11.04 8.73 15.94
N MET A 10 -11.42 7.79 16.81
CA MET A 10 -12.82 7.49 17.11
C MET A 10 -13.59 8.68 17.70
N GLN A 11 -12.89 9.63 18.33
CA GLN A 11 -13.48 10.86 18.88
C GLN A 11 -13.52 12.02 17.88
N LYS A 12 -12.88 11.87 16.71
CA LYS A 12 -12.73 12.92 15.71
C LYS A 12 -13.16 12.42 14.32
N PRO A 13 -14.40 12.72 13.90
CA PRO A 13 -14.89 12.35 12.57
C PRO A 13 -13.94 12.80 11.46
N GLY A 14 -13.73 11.93 10.47
CA GLY A 14 -12.83 12.19 9.34
C GLY A 14 -11.34 12.02 9.66
N CYS A 15 -10.98 11.53 10.85
CA CYS A 15 -9.60 11.19 11.19
C CYS A 15 -9.33 9.70 10.89
N GLU A 16 -8.36 9.44 10.02
CA GLU A 16 -7.93 8.09 9.66
C GLU A 16 -6.62 7.73 10.37
N VAL A 17 -6.42 6.44 10.66
CA VAL A 17 -5.20 5.93 11.29
C VAL A 17 -4.67 4.76 10.49
N ILE A 18 -3.46 4.91 9.98
CA ILE A 18 -2.76 3.90 9.19
C ILE A 18 -1.53 3.44 9.96
N THR A 19 -1.26 2.14 9.95
CA THR A 19 -0.08 1.51 10.58
C THR A 19 0.76 0.82 9.52
N GLY A 20 1.98 0.40 9.88
CA GLY A 20 2.87 -0.28 8.94
C GLY A 20 3.46 0.67 7.89
N THR A 21 3.55 1.97 8.20
CA THR A 21 4.19 2.96 7.33
C THR A 21 5.57 2.47 6.88
N ASN A 22 5.74 2.34 5.58
CA ASN A 22 7.00 2.05 4.93
C ASN A 22 7.39 3.22 4.01
N LEU A 23 8.57 3.13 3.39
CA LEU A 23 9.08 4.21 2.56
C LEU A 23 8.23 4.42 1.29
N GLN A 24 7.71 3.34 0.68
CA GLN A 24 6.84 3.44 -0.50
C GLN A 24 5.57 4.24 -0.19
N LEU A 25 4.87 3.86 0.88
CA LEU A 25 3.69 4.56 1.37
C LEU A 25 3.99 6.02 1.65
N LEU A 26 5.06 6.30 2.42
CA LEU A 26 5.41 7.66 2.80
C LEU A 26 5.69 8.53 1.58
N LEU A 27 6.48 8.06 0.61
CA LEU A 27 6.86 8.85 -0.56
C LEU A 27 5.66 9.11 -1.46
N GLU A 28 4.89 8.08 -1.80
CA GLU A 28 3.71 8.24 -2.66
C GLU A 28 2.68 9.17 -2.00
N MET A 29 2.39 8.99 -0.71
CA MET A 29 1.39 9.79 -0.02
C MET A 29 1.88 11.20 0.34
N VAL A 30 3.17 11.47 0.35
CA VAL A 30 3.68 12.84 0.47
C VAL A 30 3.54 13.58 -0.87
N LEU A 31 3.73 12.90 -1.99
CA LEU A 31 3.73 13.49 -3.32
C LEU A 31 2.32 13.62 -3.93
N GLU A 32 1.42 12.66 -3.68
CA GLU A 32 0.15 12.53 -4.41
C GLU A 32 -1.09 12.88 -3.59
N ARG A 33 -0.95 13.27 -2.32
CA ARG A 33 -2.09 13.53 -1.41
C ARG A 33 -2.99 14.71 -1.78
N GLU A 34 -2.55 15.62 -2.65
CA GLU A 34 -3.32 16.82 -2.94
C GLU A 34 -4.64 16.48 -3.63
N GLY A 35 -5.75 16.98 -3.09
CA GLY A 35 -7.10 16.72 -3.61
C GLY A 35 -7.77 15.44 -3.09
N LEU A 36 -7.06 14.58 -2.36
CA LEU A 36 -7.64 13.37 -1.77
C LEU A 36 -8.43 13.69 -0.49
N SER A 37 -9.61 13.09 -0.35
CA SER A 37 -10.27 12.94 0.95
C SER A 37 -9.49 11.99 1.87
N GLY A 38 -9.81 11.99 3.16
CA GLY A 38 -9.18 11.05 4.12
C GLY A 38 -9.43 9.58 3.75
N GLU A 39 -10.61 9.27 3.22
CA GLU A 39 -10.94 7.92 2.76
C GLU A 39 -10.12 7.51 1.52
N GLU A 40 -10.04 8.37 0.51
CA GLU A 40 -9.24 8.11 -0.70
C GLU A 40 -7.75 7.99 -0.34
N PHE A 41 -7.24 8.87 0.52
CA PHE A 41 -5.88 8.79 1.05
C PHE A 41 -5.63 7.44 1.73
N ARG A 42 -6.57 6.97 2.58
CA ARG A 42 -6.43 5.67 3.25
C ARG A 42 -6.34 4.52 2.26
N VAL A 43 -7.26 4.48 1.28
CA VAL A 43 -7.28 3.40 0.27
C VAL A 43 -5.97 3.36 -0.49
N GLN A 44 -5.53 4.50 -1.03
CA GLN A 44 -4.31 4.58 -1.83
C GLN A 44 -3.06 4.29 -0.99
N ALA A 45 -2.98 4.79 0.25
CA ALA A 45 -1.88 4.52 1.17
C ALA A 45 -1.73 3.01 1.46
N LEU A 46 -2.83 2.28 1.61
CA LEU A 46 -2.80 0.84 1.79
C LEU A 46 -2.31 0.14 0.51
N GLU A 47 -2.82 0.52 -0.66
CA GLU A 47 -2.39 -0.06 -1.93
C GLU A 47 -0.88 0.13 -2.16
N CYS A 48 -0.38 1.36 -2.08
CA CYS A 48 1.04 1.62 -2.28
C CYS A 48 1.92 1.02 -1.18
N GLY A 49 1.43 1.00 0.06
CA GLY A 49 2.10 0.33 1.17
C GLY A 49 2.33 -1.16 0.91
N HIS A 50 1.32 -1.87 0.41
CA HIS A 50 1.46 -3.30 0.05
C HIS A 50 2.39 -3.49 -1.15
N ARG A 51 2.33 -2.63 -2.17
CA ARG A 51 3.26 -2.70 -3.32
C ARG A 51 4.72 -2.53 -2.92
N GLY A 52 4.98 -1.83 -1.81
CA GLY A 52 6.33 -1.68 -1.24
C GLY A 52 6.89 -2.96 -0.59
N LEU A 53 6.15 -4.07 -0.58
CA LEU A 53 6.54 -5.35 -0.01
C LEU A 53 6.62 -6.41 -1.12
N THR A 54 7.82 -6.89 -1.39
CA THR A 54 8.08 -8.03 -2.28
C THR A 54 9.32 -8.79 -1.81
N SER A 55 9.52 -10.00 -2.32
CA SER A 55 10.77 -10.74 -2.16
C SER A 55 11.32 -11.18 -3.52
N LEU A 56 12.64 -11.32 -3.62
CA LEU A 56 13.28 -11.81 -4.85
C LEU A 56 12.71 -13.18 -5.28
N VAL A 57 12.36 -14.03 -4.32
CA VAL A 57 11.79 -15.35 -4.58
C VAL A 57 10.41 -15.23 -5.22
N ASP A 58 9.57 -14.30 -4.72
CA ASP A 58 8.24 -14.05 -5.28
C ASP A 58 8.34 -13.50 -6.71
N GLU A 59 9.26 -12.58 -6.98
CA GLU A 59 9.46 -12.01 -8.32
C GLU A 59 9.96 -13.05 -9.34
N LEU A 60 10.93 -13.89 -8.94
CA LEU A 60 11.44 -14.95 -9.82
C LEU A 60 10.38 -16.01 -10.15
N GLY A 61 9.47 -16.32 -9.21
CA GLY A 61 8.35 -17.23 -9.46
C GLY A 61 7.35 -16.69 -10.49
N ARG A 62 7.03 -15.39 -10.41
CA ARG A 62 6.11 -14.73 -11.34
C ARG A 62 6.65 -14.66 -12.77
N CYS A 63 7.95 -14.39 -12.94
CA CYS A 63 8.58 -14.42 -14.26
C CYS A 63 8.48 -15.80 -14.94
N HIS A 64 8.47 -16.89 -14.16
CA HIS A 64 8.38 -18.25 -14.71
C HIS A 64 6.94 -18.60 -15.15
N GLU A 65 5.92 -18.02 -14.52
CA GLU A 65 4.51 -18.21 -14.93
C GLU A 65 4.12 -17.36 -16.15
N GLU A 66 4.80 -16.24 -16.38
CA GLU A 66 4.53 -15.33 -17.50
C GLU A 66 5.23 -15.71 -18.82
N CYS A 67 6.15 -16.69 -18.84
CA CYS A 67 6.64 -17.28 -20.09
C CYS A 67 5.54 -18.16 -20.69
N PRO A 68 4.89 -17.76 -21.81
CA PRO A 68 4.02 -18.69 -22.51
C PRO A 68 4.90 -19.83 -23.00
N VAL A 69 4.51 -21.06 -22.69
CA VAL A 69 5.06 -22.23 -23.35
C VAL A 69 4.71 -22.04 -24.83
N GLU A 70 5.67 -21.62 -25.65
CA GLU A 70 5.55 -21.74 -27.10
C GLU A 70 5.44 -23.25 -27.38
N GLU A 71 4.22 -23.74 -27.52
CA GLU A 71 3.93 -25.05 -28.11
C GLU A 71 4.36 -24.99 -29.58
N GLY A 72 5.65 -25.23 -29.81
CA GLY A 72 6.20 -25.52 -31.14
C GLY A 72 5.75 -26.91 -31.58
N ILE A 73 4.99 -26.97 -32.68
CA ILE A 73 4.73 -28.16 -33.49
C ILE A 73 5.70 -28.19 -34.68
#